data_AF-A0A931V7I2-F1
#
_entry.id   AF-A0A931V7I2-F1
#
_cell.length_a   1.000
_cell.length_b   1.000
_cell.length_c   1.000
_cell.angle_alpha   90.00
_cell.angle_beta   90.00
_cell.angle_gamma   90.00
#
_symmetry.space_group_name_H-M   'P 1'
#
loop_
_entity.id
_entity.type
_entity.pdbx_description
1 polymer ?
#
loop_
_entity_poly.entity_id
_entity_poly.type
_entity_poly.pdbx_seq_one_letter_code
_entity_poly.pdbx_strand_id
1 'polypeptide(L)'
;MAKSPAQIVKDKFGDKQKLVDAVKQFVNEDLWVGRENKDKGLARVSNAKLLRLLETFTAVQSKWGTRSKLIDAVVDAAGRAKDAGYRAGLESWPVPRLYDTYKSLTAKKAEKPAKKRQSLPPPAAKKAAAPKKPATKKGAAPKKAPKKGAAPKR
;
A
#
# COMPACT_ATOMS: atom_id res chain seq x y z
N MET A 1 -13.37 23.68 20.30
CA MET A 1 -11.91 23.48 20.13
C MET A 1 -11.59 22.02 20.39
N ALA A 2 -11.04 21.29 19.41
CA ALA A 2 -10.49 19.97 19.69
C ALA A 2 -9.30 20.12 20.64
N LYS A 3 -9.19 19.27 21.66
CA LYS A 3 -8.08 19.31 22.62
C LYS A 3 -6.75 19.16 21.88
N SER A 4 -5.75 19.95 22.25
CA SER A 4 -4.43 19.79 21.65
C SER A 4 -3.88 18.39 21.94
N PRO A 5 -3.08 17.79 21.04
CA PRO A 5 -2.49 16.49 21.30
C PRO A 5 -1.70 16.45 22.62
N ALA A 6 -1.07 17.56 23.02
CA ALA A 6 -0.38 17.65 24.31
C ALA A 6 -1.34 17.59 25.50
N GLN A 7 -2.50 18.24 25.43
CA GLN A 7 -3.55 18.14 26.47
C GLN A 7 -4.11 16.73 26.56
N ILE A 8 -4.39 16.06 25.44
CA ILE A 8 -4.89 14.67 25.47
C ILE A 8 -3.89 13.73 26.15
N VAL A 9 -2.59 13.92 25.91
CA VAL A 9 -1.55 13.13 26.59
C VAL A 9 -1.53 13.41 28.09
N LYS A 10 -1.63 14.68 28.50
CA LYS A 10 -1.69 15.04 29.92
C LYS A 10 -2.94 14.48 30.60
N ASP A 11 -4.11 14.62 29.99
CA ASP A 11 -5.38 14.17 30.55
C ASP A 11 -5.45 12.64 30.69
N LYS A 12 -4.97 11.89 29.69
CA LYS A 12 -5.11 10.43 29.64
C LYS A 12 -3.93 9.66 30.20
N PHE A 13 -2.73 10.19 30.03
CA PHE A 13 -1.48 9.50 30.35
C PHE A 13 -0.61 10.27 31.34
N GLY A 14 -0.93 11.53 31.67
CA GLY A 14 -0.08 12.42 32.47
C GLY A 14 1.11 12.96 31.68
N ASP A 15 1.93 12.08 31.12
CA ASP A 15 3.18 12.43 30.46
C ASP A 15 3.45 11.64 29.18
N LYS A 16 4.31 12.21 28.33
CA LYS A 16 4.74 11.57 27.08
C LYS A 16 5.45 10.24 27.31
N GLN A 17 6.22 10.10 28.39
CA GLN A 17 6.91 8.86 28.76
C GLN A 17 5.90 7.71 28.92
N LYS A 18 4.83 7.94 29.69
CA LYS A 18 3.76 6.95 29.91
C LYS A 18 3.03 6.58 28.62
N LEU A 19 2.83 7.54 27.70
CA LEU A 19 2.31 7.24 26.36
C LEU A 19 3.26 6.35 25.56
N VAL A 20 4.57 6.64 25.61
CA VAL A 20 5.58 5.82 24.93
C VAL A 20 5.61 4.41 25.52
N ASP A 21 5.53 4.26 26.84
CA ASP A 21 5.52 2.95 27.49
C ASP A 21 4.25 2.16 27.19
N ALA A 22 3.08 2.83 27.18
CA ALA A 22 1.84 2.22 26.71
C ALA A 22 1.98 1.74 25.25
N VAL A 23 2.60 2.54 24.38
CA VAL A 23 2.86 2.12 22.98
C VAL A 23 3.83 0.93 22.91
N LYS A 24 4.88 0.89 23.74
CA LYS A 24 5.85 -0.22 23.79
C LYS A 24 5.18 -1.56 24.12
N GLN A 25 4.12 -1.57 24.92
CA GLN A 25 3.36 -2.79 25.23
C GLN A 25 2.71 -3.43 23.99
N PHE A 26 2.49 -2.67 22.92
CA PHE A 26 1.97 -3.16 21.65
C PHE A 26 3.08 -3.48 20.63
N VAL A 27 4.36 -3.25 20.96
CA VAL A 27 5.53 -3.57 20.14
C VAL A 27 5.86 -5.06 20.27
N ASN A 28 4.85 -5.91 20.07
CA ASN A 28 4.98 -7.37 20.07
C ASN A 28 5.06 -7.86 18.61
N GLU A 29 5.73 -8.98 18.35
CA GLU A 29 5.91 -9.52 16.98
C GLU A 29 4.59 -9.71 16.21
N ASP A 30 3.49 -9.89 16.93
CA ASP A 30 2.17 -10.09 16.35
C ASP A 30 1.59 -8.80 15.74
N LEU A 31 1.72 -7.65 16.42
CA LEU A 31 1.12 -6.37 16.00
C LEU A 31 2.14 -5.38 15.42
N TRP A 32 3.42 -5.60 15.66
CA TRP A 32 4.48 -4.68 15.30
C TRP A 32 5.40 -5.28 14.23
N VAL A 33 5.69 -4.46 13.22
CA VAL A 33 6.72 -4.76 12.23
C VAL A 33 7.87 -3.85 12.61
N GLY A 34 8.99 -4.42 13.09
CA GLY A 34 10.20 -3.78 13.66
C GLY A 34 10.81 -2.68 12.80
N ARG A 35 10.08 -1.58 12.64
CA ARG A 35 10.34 -0.43 11.77
C ARG A 35 10.63 0.79 12.62
N GLU A 36 10.82 0.65 13.93
CA GLU A 36 11.36 1.74 14.74
C GLU A 36 12.80 2.06 14.29
N ASN A 37 13.09 3.35 14.29
CA ASN A 37 14.47 3.79 14.21
C ASN A 37 15.11 3.53 15.57
N LYS A 38 15.97 2.51 15.65
CA LYS A 38 16.63 2.08 16.89
C LYS A 38 17.45 3.19 17.55
N ASP A 39 17.99 4.12 16.75
CA ASP A 39 18.83 5.22 17.24
C ASP A 39 18.03 6.37 17.86
N LYS A 40 16.85 6.66 17.32
CA LYS A 40 16.02 7.81 17.73
C LYS A 40 14.87 7.43 18.66
N GLY A 41 14.45 6.17 18.64
CA GLY A 41 13.40 5.61 19.48
C GLY A 41 12.01 6.25 19.33
N LEU A 42 11.03 5.72 20.08
CA LEU A 42 9.65 6.21 20.10
C LEU A 42 9.50 7.57 20.81
N ALA A 43 10.45 7.95 21.65
CA ALA A 43 10.43 9.21 22.40
C ALA A 43 10.53 10.46 21.50
N ARG A 44 11.17 10.35 20.33
CA ARG A 44 11.32 11.49 19.40
C ARG A 44 10.07 11.74 18.55
N VAL A 45 9.18 10.75 18.46
CA VAL A 45 7.93 10.83 17.72
C VAL A 45 7.00 11.89 18.34
N SER A 46 6.20 12.59 17.52
CA SER A 46 5.27 13.61 18.02
C SER A 46 4.11 12.99 18.79
N ASN A 47 3.56 13.72 19.77
CA ASN A 47 2.46 13.23 20.62
C ASN A 47 1.24 12.80 19.78
N ALA A 48 0.90 13.55 18.73
CA ALA A 48 -0.20 13.20 17.83
C ALA A 48 -0.01 11.84 17.15
N LYS A 49 1.23 11.52 16.74
CA LYS A 49 1.54 10.23 16.11
C LYS A 49 1.47 9.08 17.11
N LEU A 50 1.97 9.29 18.33
CA LEU A 50 1.90 8.29 19.40
C LEU A 50 0.45 7.98 19.81
N LEU A 51 -0.38 9.02 19.94
CA LEU A 51 -1.82 8.86 20.21
C LEU A 51 -2.51 8.06 19.09
N ARG A 52 -2.28 8.43 17.83
CA ARG A 52 -2.82 7.66 16.69
C ARG A 52 -2.35 6.21 16.73
N LEU A 53 -1.06 5.97 17.04
CA LEU A 53 -0.50 4.62 17.09
C LEU A 53 -1.24 3.77 18.13
N LEU A 54 -1.40 4.29 19.34
CA LEU A 54 -2.10 3.62 20.43
C LEU A 54 -3.58 3.39 20.10
N GLU A 55 -4.26 4.38 19.51
CA GLU A 55 -5.64 4.22 19.03
C GLU A 55 -5.76 3.13 17.96
N THR A 56 -4.81 3.05 17.02
CA THR A 56 -4.83 2.00 15.99
C THR A 56 -4.55 0.62 16.57
N PHE A 57 -3.60 0.48 17.49
CA PHE A 57 -3.31 -0.82 18.10
C PHE A 57 -4.43 -1.30 19.01
N THR A 58 -4.98 -0.41 19.83
CA THR A 58 -6.16 -0.74 20.66
C THR A 58 -7.34 -1.14 19.79
N ALA A 59 -7.66 -0.39 18.73
CA ALA A 59 -8.75 -0.74 17.82
C ALA A 59 -8.50 -2.08 17.09
N VAL A 60 -7.25 -2.37 16.72
CA VAL A 60 -6.92 -3.62 16.02
C VAL A 60 -6.93 -4.81 16.96
N GLN A 61 -6.37 -4.66 18.16
CA GLN A 61 -6.40 -5.69 19.19
C GLN A 61 -7.83 -6.01 19.63
N SER A 62 -8.70 -5.00 19.80
CA SER A 62 -10.10 -5.23 20.17
C SER A 62 -10.93 -5.91 19.08
N LYS A 63 -10.63 -5.67 17.79
CA LYS A 63 -11.45 -6.20 16.68
C LYS A 63 -10.93 -7.51 16.10
N TRP A 64 -9.62 -7.63 15.91
CA TRP A 64 -8.99 -8.77 15.28
C TRP A 64 -8.06 -9.51 16.23
N GLY A 65 -7.49 -8.83 17.22
CA GLY A 65 -6.46 -9.38 18.11
C GLY A 65 -5.09 -9.37 17.45
N THR A 66 -4.98 -9.94 16.24
CA THR A 66 -3.70 -10.16 15.55
C THR A 66 -3.60 -9.50 14.19
N ARG A 67 -2.36 -9.28 13.71
CA ARG A 67 -2.12 -8.71 12.37
C ARG A 67 -2.62 -9.61 11.24
N SER A 68 -2.45 -10.93 11.35
CA SER A 68 -2.86 -11.88 10.32
C SER A 68 -4.36 -11.81 10.03
N LYS A 69 -5.20 -11.70 11.07
CA LYS A 69 -6.65 -11.54 10.92
C LYS A 69 -7.04 -10.21 10.29
N LEU A 70 -6.27 -9.14 10.53
CA LEU A 70 -6.47 -7.87 9.83
C LEU A 70 -6.12 -8.00 8.34
N ILE A 71 -5.08 -8.76 7.99
CA ILE A 71 -4.73 -9.03 6.60
C ILE A 71 -5.87 -9.79 5.91
N ASP A 72 -6.40 -10.85 6.52
CA ASP A 72 -7.55 -11.59 5.97
C ASP A 72 -8.74 -10.64 5.71
N ALA A 73 -9.09 -9.82 6.71
CA ALA A 73 -10.16 -8.83 6.57
C ALA A 73 -9.91 -7.78 5.47
N VAL A 74 -8.65 -7.38 5.24
CA VAL A 74 -8.28 -6.46 4.15
C VAL A 74 -8.42 -7.15 2.79
N VAL A 75 -7.98 -8.40 2.67
CA VAL A 75 -8.08 -9.17 1.42
C VAL A 75 -9.55 -9.43 1.07
N ASP A 76 -10.38 -9.75 2.05
CA ASP A 76 -11.84 -9.90 1.90
C ASP A 76 -12.51 -8.57 1.55
N ALA A 77 -12.12 -7.48 2.21
CA ALA A 77 -12.60 -6.14 1.88
C ALA A 77 -12.19 -5.74 0.45
N ALA A 78 -11.01 -6.15 -0.02
CA ALA A 78 -10.53 -5.90 -1.38
C ALA A 78 -11.19 -6.81 -2.44
N GLY A 79 -11.88 -7.88 -2.03
CA GLY A 79 -12.42 -8.88 -2.96
C GLY A 79 -11.35 -9.69 -3.68
N ARG A 80 -10.16 -9.80 -3.09
CA ARG A 80 -8.98 -10.47 -3.66
C ARG A 80 -8.55 -11.69 -2.84
N ALA A 81 -9.49 -12.37 -2.19
CA ALA A 81 -9.26 -13.54 -1.34
C ALA A 81 -8.37 -14.63 -1.96
N LYS A 82 -8.40 -14.76 -3.29
CA LYS A 82 -7.65 -15.78 -4.04
C LYS A 82 -6.25 -15.31 -4.51
N ASP A 83 -5.90 -14.05 -4.29
CA ASP A 83 -4.63 -13.47 -4.74
C ASP A 83 -3.56 -13.60 -3.64
N ALA A 84 -2.82 -14.70 -3.71
CA ALA A 84 -1.74 -14.99 -2.76
C ALA A 84 -0.61 -13.94 -2.82
N GLY A 85 -0.34 -13.37 -3.99
CA GLY A 85 0.67 -12.32 -4.15
C GLY A 85 0.26 -11.02 -3.43
N TYR A 86 -1.02 -10.67 -3.51
CA TYR A 86 -1.56 -9.54 -2.76
C TYR A 86 -1.48 -9.75 -1.25
N ARG A 87 -1.85 -10.94 -0.75
CA ARG A 87 -1.72 -11.29 0.67
C ARG A 87 -0.27 -11.18 1.16
N ALA A 88 0.68 -11.75 0.42
CA ALA A 88 2.10 -11.70 0.78
C ALA A 88 2.63 -10.25 0.84
N GLY A 89 2.17 -9.37 -0.07
CA GLY A 89 2.52 -7.95 -0.02
C GLY A 89 2.01 -7.24 1.25
N LEU A 90 0.84 -7.65 1.76
CA LEU A 90 0.25 -7.09 2.98
C LEU A 90 0.98 -7.51 4.26
N GLU A 91 1.66 -8.66 4.26
CA GLU A 91 2.42 -9.12 5.43
C GLU A 91 3.60 -8.22 5.78
N SER A 92 4.17 -7.52 4.78
CA SER A 92 5.24 -6.53 4.96
C SER A 92 4.73 -5.19 5.52
N TRP A 93 3.41 -4.97 5.46
CA TRP A 93 2.83 -3.69 5.86
C TRP A 93 2.63 -3.62 7.37
N PRO A 94 2.96 -2.49 8.00
CA PRO A 94 2.70 -2.29 9.42
C PRO A 94 1.18 -2.16 9.67
N VAL A 95 0.72 -2.59 10.83
CA VAL A 95 -0.70 -2.58 11.24
C VAL A 95 -1.40 -1.23 11.01
N PRO A 96 -0.80 -0.06 11.33
CA PRO A 96 -1.45 1.23 11.04
C PRO A 96 -1.76 1.47 9.56
N ARG A 97 -0.96 0.91 8.65
CA ARG A 97 -1.21 0.99 7.20
C ARG A 97 -2.32 0.04 6.78
N LEU A 98 -2.28 -1.19 7.28
CA LEU A 98 -3.31 -2.20 7.01
C LEU A 98 -4.70 -1.73 7.45
N TYR A 99 -4.79 -1.15 8.65
CA TYR A 99 -6.05 -0.65 9.19
C TYR A 99 -6.62 0.53 8.39
N ASP A 100 -5.75 1.42 7.90
CA ASP A 100 -6.14 2.53 7.03
C ASP A 100 -6.66 2.03 5.67
N THR A 101 -6.02 1.00 5.10
CA THR A 101 -6.52 0.35 3.88
C THR A 101 -7.84 -0.35 4.11
N TYR A 102 -8.02 -1.05 5.24
CA TYR A 102 -9.29 -1.68 5.60
C TYR A 102 -10.42 -0.64 5.70
N LYS A 103 -10.19 0.47 6.40
CA LYS A 103 -11.14 1.59 6.51
C LYS A 103 -11.49 2.16 5.14
N SER A 104 -10.50 2.38 4.30
CA SER A 104 -10.71 2.91 2.95
C SER A 104 -11.53 1.96 2.08
N LEU A 105 -11.27 0.66 2.15
CA LEU A 105 -11.99 -0.36 1.39
C LEU A 105 -13.45 -0.52 1.86
N THR A 106 -13.67 -0.47 3.17
CA THR A 106 -15.02 -0.55 3.75
C THR A 106 -15.82 0.73 3.52
N ALA A 107 -15.21 1.91 3.64
CA ALA A 107 -15.84 3.17 3.28
C ALA A 107 -16.24 3.21 1.80
N LYS A 108 -15.35 2.80 0.88
CA LYS A 108 -15.67 2.68 -0.55
C LYS A 108 -16.76 1.66 -0.88
N LYS A 109 -16.93 0.63 -0.06
CA LYS A 109 -18.06 -0.31 -0.19
C LYS A 109 -19.37 0.32 0.29
N ALA A 110 -19.33 1.14 1.34
CA ALA A 110 -20.49 1.88 1.84
C ALA A 110 -20.91 3.03 0.91
N GLU A 111 -19.96 3.71 0.26
CA GLU A 111 -20.19 4.80 -0.70
C GLU A 111 -20.49 4.32 -2.14
N LYS A 112 -20.94 3.07 -2.33
CA LYS A 112 -21.52 2.65 -3.62
C LYS A 112 -23.05 2.83 -3.62
N PRO A 113 -23.61 4.04 -3.82
CA PRO A 113 -24.58 4.22 -4.88
C PRO A 113 -23.82 4.38 -6.21
N ALA A 114 -24.34 3.76 -7.26
CA ALA A 114 -23.77 3.75 -8.59
C ALA A 114 -23.35 5.14 -9.11
N LYS A 115 -22.04 5.43 -9.14
CA LYS A 115 -21.50 6.40 -10.11
C LYS A 115 -20.68 5.64 -11.15
N LYS A 116 -21.43 5.27 -12.17
CA LYS A 116 -21.02 4.97 -13.55
C LYS A 116 -19.62 5.51 -13.79
N ARG A 117 -18.70 4.60 -14.14
CA ARG A 117 -17.50 4.91 -14.92
C ARG A 117 -17.87 6.05 -15.87
N GLN A 118 -17.40 7.26 -15.61
CA GLN A 118 -17.19 8.21 -16.68
C GLN A 118 -16.07 7.58 -17.50
N SER A 119 -16.48 6.75 -18.46
CA SER A 119 -15.73 6.50 -19.66
C SER A 119 -15.27 7.86 -20.15
N LEU A 120 -13.98 8.14 -20.02
CA LEU A 120 -13.35 9.11 -20.89
C LEU A 120 -13.82 8.79 -22.32
N PRO A 121 -14.37 9.76 -23.06
CA PRO A 121 -14.65 9.54 -24.46
C PRO A 121 -13.33 9.14 -25.14
N PRO A 122 -13.30 8.10 -25.99
CA PRO A 122 -12.10 7.76 -26.74
C PRO A 122 -11.64 9.02 -27.50
N PRO A 123 -10.34 9.36 -27.50
CA PRO A 123 -9.86 10.53 -28.22
C PRO A 123 -10.33 10.41 -29.67
N ALA A 124 -11.14 11.39 -30.07
CA ALA A 124 -11.74 11.47 -31.38
C ALA A 124 -10.68 11.19 -32.45
N ALA A 125 -10.89 10.11 -33.20
CA ALA A 125 -10.20 9.85 -34.43
C ALA A 125 -10.47 11.00 -35.40
N LYS A 126 -9.60 12.02 -35.39
CA LYS A 126 -9.42 12.92 -36.53
C LYS A 126 -8.84 12.12 -37.69
N LYS A 127 -9.68 11.36 -38.39
CA LYS A 127 -9.41 10.95 -39.77
C LYS A 127 -9.66 12.17 -40.66
N ALA A 128 -8.66 13.04 -40.73
CA ALA A 128 -8.49 13.94 -41.86
C ALA A 128 -7.66 13.23 -42.93
N ALA A 129 -8.04 13.47 -44.18
CA ALA A 129 -7.68 12.72 -45.37
C ALA A 129 -6.18 12.64 -45.68
N ALA A 130 -5.75 11.47 -46.15
CA ALA A 130 -4.61 11.32 -47.05
C ALA A 130 -4.96 10.25 -48.10
N PRO A 131 -4.94 10.57 -49.40
CA PRO A 131 -5.41 9.66 -50.44
C PRO A 131 -4.39 8.55 -50.73
N LYS A 132 -4.94 7.37 -51.02
CA LYS A 132 -4.25 6.14 -51.39
C LYS A 132 -3.40 6.33 -52.68
N LYS A 133 -2.16 5.83 -52.67
CA LYS A 133 -1.53 5.23 -53.86
C LYS A 133 -0.98 3.84 -53.50
N PRO A 134 -1.21 2.81 -54.34
CA PRO A 134 -1.10 1.40 -53.97
C PRO A 134 0.32 0.82 -54.10
N ALA A 135 0.57 -0.20 -53.30
CA ALA A 135 1.78 -1.01 -53.28
C ALA A 135 2.01 -1.80 -54.57
N THR A 136 3.27 -1.91 -55.00
CA THR A 136 3.77 -2.99 -55.86
C THR A 136 4.82 -3.82 -55.12
N LYS A 137 4.65 -5.13 -55.22
CA LYS A 137 5.41 -6.19 -54.56
C LYS A 137 6.66 -6.57 -55.38
N LYS A 138 7.62 -7.19 -54.68
CA LYS A 138 8.33 -8.46 -55.01
C LYS A 138 9.72 -8.39 -55.70
N GLY A 139 10.67 -9.11 -55.07
CA GLY A 139 11.92 -9.64 -55.64
C GLY A 139 13.16 -9.01 -54.99
N ALA A 140 14.13 -9.71 -54.38
CA ALA A 140 14.44 -11.12 -54.27
C ALA A 140 15.35 -11.36 -53.03
N ALA A 141 15.24 -12.54 -52.41
CA ALA A 141 16.12 -13.05 -51.35
C ALA A 141 17.41 -13.68 -51.98
N PRO A 142 18.23 -14.48 -51.28
CA PRO A 142 18.96 -14.32 -49.99
C PRO A 142 20.45 -14.75 -50.13
N LYS A 143 21.43 -14.29 -49.31
CA LYS A 143 22.70 -15.05 -49.11
C LYS A 143 23.34 -14.91 -47.71
N LYS A 144 23.34 -16.06 -47.01
CA LYS A 144 24.37 -16.66 -46.11
C LYS A 144 24.89 -15.92 -44.85
N ALA A 145 24.57 -16.51 -43.69
CA ALA A 145 25.36 -16.56 -42.46
C ALA A 145 26.67 -17.38 -42.63
N PRO A 146 27.46 -17.67 -41.57
CA PRO A 146 28.01 -16.87 -40.47
C PRO A 146 29.57 -16.94 -40.45
N LYS A 147 30.29 -16.05 -39.75
CA LYS A 147 31.68 -16.34 -39.35
C LYS A 147 31.95 -16.03 -37.87
N LYS A 148 32.12 -17.15 -37.16
CA LYS A 148 32.73 -17.35 -35.85
C LYS A 148 34.22 -16.96 -35.94
N GLY A 149 34.72 -16.20 -34.98
CA GLY A 149 36.15 -16.02 -34.69
C GLY A 149 36.22 -15.47 -33.27
N ALA A 150 36.31 -16.32 -32.24
CA ALA A 150 37.55 -16.94 -31.76
C ALA A 150 38.62 -15.90 -31.43
N ALA A 151 38.60 -15.41 -30.19
CA ALA A 151 39.77 -14.89 -29.53
C ALA A 151 39.89 -15.61 -28.18
N PRO A 152 40.88 -16.50 -28.04
CA PRO A 152 41.58 -16.61 -26.78
C PRO A 152 43.08 -16.45 -27.00
N LYS A 153 43.74 -15.74 -26.08
CA LYS A 153 44.96 -16.19 -25.40
C LYS A 153 45.51 -15.07 -24.50
N ARG A 154 45.66 -15.40 -23.23
CA ARG A 154 46.99 -15.82 -22.77
C ARG A 154 46.94 -17.32 -22.54
#